data_AF-A0A7L9S3V8-F1
#
_entry.id   AF-A0A7L9S3V8-F1
#
_cell.length_a   1.000
_cell.length_b   1.000
_cell.length_c   1.000
_cell.angle_alpha   90.00
_cell.angle_beta   90.00
_cell.angle_gamma   90.00
#
_symmetry.space_group_name_H-M   'P 1'
#
loop_
_entity.id
_entity.type
_entity.pdbx_description
1 polymer ?
#
loop_
_entity_poly.entity_id
_entity_poly.type
_entity_poly.pdbx_seq_one_letter_code
_entity_poly.pdbx_strand_id
1 'polypeptide(L)'
;MKKLLLPLVLGFSSAVVSVSCFAQSQSQFTTEPNSVASAQIKQALQAKLSKLDGFSADFSQRVIDAEGQEIANGQGQLTVEKPNKVHWHTQSPDETLIIANGETLWFYDPFIEQVSIYNFDQALANTPILLLSSNDDKLWQGYRVLQVQSSFVIESLDEQAHVKALQLKFVNDKLDQLVIFDATGQISEISLTMKASDSTPSIFEFEIPQGTHIDDQRQ
;
A
#
# COMPACT_ATOMS: atom_id res chain seq x y z
N MET A 1 -7.76 4.05 -24.33
CA MET A 1 -7.01 3.21 -23.38
C MET A 1 -7.44 3.64 -21.99
N LYS A 2 -8.40 2.92 -21.40
CA LYS A 2 -8.91 3.19 -20.04
C LYS A 2 -7.98 2.43 -19.09
N LYS A 3 -7.24 3.14 -18.26
CA LYS A 3 -6.44 2.55 -17.19
C LYS A 3 -7.40 1.91 -16.19
N LEU A 4 -7.16 0.65 -15.85
CA LEU A 4 -7.92 -0.10 -14.85
C LEU A 4 -7.64 0.55 -13.48
N LEU A 5 -8.47 1.52 -13.12
CA LEU A 5 -8.52 2.14 -11.80
C LEU A 5 -9.86 1.71 -11.21
N LEU A 6 -9.85 1.34 -9.93
CA LEU A 6 -11.05 1.24 -9.09
C LEU A 6 -11.96 2.46 -9.33
N PRO A 7 -13.30 2.31 -9.31
CA PRO A 7 -14.22 3.32 -9.83
C PRO A 7 -14.12 4.61 -9.01
N LEU A 8 -13.52 5.65 -9.60
CA LEU A 8 -13.40 6.99 -9.02
C LEU A 8 -14.43 7.92 -9.67
N VAL A 9 -15.38 8.40 -8.88
CA VAL A 9 -16.40 9.37 -9.32
C VAL A 9 -15.78 10.77 -9.26
N LEU A 10 -15.69 11.44 -10.41
CA LEU A 10 -15.10 12.78 -10.56
C LEU A 10 -16.19 13.86 -10.54
N GLY A 11 -16.15 14.75 -9.54
CA GLY A 11 -16.91 16.00 -9.51
C GLY A 11 -15.98 17.21 -9.52
N PHE A 12 -15.86 17.90 -10.66
CA PHE A 12 -15.11 19.16 -10.75
C PHE A 12 -16.03 20.35 -10.49
N SER A 13 -15.64 21.25 -9.57
CA SER A 13 -16.06 22.64 -9.60
C SER A 13 -14.91 23.55 -9.16
N SER A 14 -14.46 24.38 -10.09
CA SER A 14 -13.44 25.41 -9.87
C SER A 14 -14.04 26.66 -9.25
N ALA A 15 -13.33 27.24 -8.28
CA ALA A 15 -13.37 28.69 -8.06
C ALA A 15 -12.02 29.17 -7.50
N VAL A 16 -11.31 29.94 -8.31
CA VAL A 16 -10.12 30.72 -7.93
C VAL A 16 -10.59 32.05 -7.36
N VAL A 17 -10.11 32.42 -6.17
CA VAL A 17 -10.15 33.81 -5.70
C VAL A 17 -8.78 34.17 -5.18
N SER A 18 -8.12 35.07 -5.91
CA SER A 18 -6.88 35.73 -5.51
C SER A 18 -7.21 36.89 -4.57
N VAL A 19 -6.54 36.96 -3.42
CA VAL A 19 -6.42 38.21 -2.65
C VAL A 19 -4.97 38.37 -2.24
N SER A 20 -4.39 39.52 -2.58
CA SER A 20 -3.04 39.92 -2.19
C SER A 20 -3.07 40.88 -1.00
N CYS A 21 -1.96 40.85 -0.25
CA CYS A 21 -1.39 41.89 0.62
C CYS A 21 -1.81 41.90 2.11
N PHE A 22 -0.86 41.64 3.02
CA PHE A 22 -0.21 42.63 3.89
C PHE A 22 0.87 41.98 4.79
N ALA A 23 1.90 42.75 5.13
CA ALA A 23 3.14 42.35 5.82
C ALA A 23 3.04 42.33 7.36
N GLN A 24 3.77 41.42 8.02
CA GLN A 24 4.88 41.69 8.96
C GLN A 24 5.27 40.47 9.81
N SER A 25 6.60 40.26 9.86
CA SER A 25 7.43 39.61 10.88
C SER A 25 6.77 38.76 11.97
N GLN A 26 7.12 37.47 12.01
CA GLN A 26 7.51 36.76 13.24
C GLN A 26 8.18 35.41 12.90
N SER A 27 9.39 35.26 13.42
CA SER A 27 10.06 34.01 13.84
C SER A 27 9.76 32.75 13.02
N GLN A 28 10.53 32.52 11.95
CA GLN A 28 10.59 31.19 11.34
C GLN A 28 11.36 30.25 12.26
N PHE A 29 10.64 29.49 13.08
CA PHE A 29 11.07 28.15 13.46
C PHE A 29 11.11 27.34 12.16
N THR A 30 12.28 27.28 11.52
CA THR A 30 12.54 26.27 10.50
C THR A 30 12.70 24.94 11.23
N THR A 31 11.60 24.28 11.56
CA THR A 31 11.62 22.83 11.74
C THR A 31 11.70 22.22 10.33
N GLU A 32 12.88 22.30 9.74
CA GLU A 32 13.34 21.22 8.87
C GLU A 32 13.20 19.94 9.72
N PRO A 33 12.39 18.96 9.33
CA PRO A 33 12.31 17.72 10.08
C PRO A 33 13.71 17.12 10.08
N ASN A 34 14.30 17.07 11.28
CA ASN A 34 15.68 16.69 11.53
C ASN A 34 16.00 15.38 10.77
N SER A 35 16.73 15.48 9.66
CA SER A 35 16.90 14.37 8.69
C SER A 35 17.51 13.11 9.32
N VAL A 36 18.31 13.29 10.37
CA VAL A 36 18.89 12.23 11.20
C VAL A 36 17.80 11.44 11.96
N ALA A 37 16.78 12.11 12.48
CA ALA A 37 15.69 11.46 13.21
C ALA A 37 14.83 10.60 12.27
N SER A 38 14.54 11.08 11.05
CA SER A 38 13.80 10.28 10.06
C SER A 38 14.59 9.05 9.60
N ALA A 39 15.91 9.18 9.42
CA ALA A 39 16.77 8.04 9.09
C ALA A 39 16.79 6.96 10.19
N GLN A 40 16.88 7.37 11.46
CA GLN A 40 16.82 6.45 12.61
C GLN A 40 15.46 5.76 12.73
N ILE A 41 14.36 6.48 12.49
CA ILE A 41 13.01 5.92 12.49
C ILE A 41 12.85 4.87 11.38
N LYS A 42 13.32 5.18 10.17
CA LYS A 42 13.33 4.23 9.04
C LYS A 42 14.08 2.96 9.40
N GLN A 43 15.29 3.09 9.94
CA GLN A 43 16.09 1.94 10.39
C GLN A 43 15.39 1.13 11.49
N ALA A 44 14.73 1.79 12.44
CA ALA A 44 13.98 1.12 13.49
C ALA A 44 12.81 0.30 12.93
N LEU A 45 12.08 0.84 11.96
CA LEU A 45 11.02 0.12 11.25
C LEU A 45 11.59 -1.07 10.47
N GLN A 46 12.65 -0.85 9.68
CA GLN A 46 13.29 -1.91 8.91
C GLN A 46 13.78 -3.05 9.82
N ALA A 47 14.39 -2.72 10.97
CA ALA A 47 14.83 -3.69 11.97
C ALA A 47 13.67 -4.42 12.66
N LYS A 48 12.48 -3.80 12.76
CA LYS A 48 11.27 -4.45 13.26
C LYS A 48 10.73 -5.44 12.22
N LEU A 49 10.66 -5.03 10.96
CA LEU A 49 10.19 -5.86 9.86
C LEU A 49 11.17 -7.00 9.53
N SER A 50 12.48 -6.80 9.67
CA SER A 50 13.51 -7.81 9.37
C SER A 50 13.46 -9.02 10.30
N LYS A 51 12.81 -8.91 11.46
CA LYS A 51 12.59 -10.03 12.39
C LYS A 51 11.45 -10.95 11.95
N LEU A 52 10.71 -10.55 10.92
CA LEU A 52 9.61 -11.32 10.33
C LEU A 52 10.10 -11.89 8.99
N ASP A 53 10.16 -13.22 8.90
CA ASP A 53 10.37 -13.93 7.62
C ASP A 53 9.12 -13.89 6.73
N GLY A 54 7.98 -13.56 7.34
CA GLY A 54 6.68 -13.51 6.72
C GLY A 54 5.57 -13.45 7.77
N PHE A 55 4.34 -13.35 7.32
CA PHE A 55 3.15 -13.51 8.16
C PHE A 55 1.95 -13.93 7.32
N SER A 56 1.00 -14.61 7.95
CA SER A 56 -0.33 -14.86 7.39
C SER A 56 -1.39 -14.24 8.28
N ALA A 57 -2.42 -13.67 7.69
CA ALA A 57 -3.53 -13.06 8.40
C ALA A 57 -4.82 -13.17 7.60
N ASP A 58 -5.95 -13.32 8.30
CA ASP A 58 -7.23 -12.91 7.74
C ASP A 58 -7.33 -11.38 7.89
N PHE A 59 -8.00 -10.70 6.96
CA PHE A 59 -8.20 -9.24 7.03
C PHE A 59 -9.65 -8.84 6.86
N SER A 60 -10.00 -7.70 7.46
CA SER A 60 -11.18 -6.93 7.11
C SER A 60 -10.77 -5.52 6.68
N GLN A 61 -11.36 -5.04 5.60
CA GLN A 61 -11.05 -3.77 4.97
C GLN A 61 -12.30 -2.87 4.96
N ARG A 62 -12.07 -1.57 5.18
CA ARG A 62 -13.04 -0.50 4.96
C ARG A 62 -12.38 0.57 4.10
N VAL A 63 -13.10 1.06 3.11
CA VAL A 63 -12.65 2.12 2.20
C VAL A 63 -13.51 3.35 2.44
N ILE A 64 -12.86 4.44 2.78
CA ILE A 64 -13.46 5.71 3.15
C ILE A 64 -13.05 6.75 2.11
N ASP A 65 -14.00 7.51 1.57
CA ASP A 65 -13.72 8.60 0.63
C ASP A 65 -13.21 9.88 1.31
N ALA A 66 -12.93 10.92 0.52
CA ALA A 66 -12.42 12.20 1.02
C ALA A 66 -13.44 12.94 1.90
N GLU A 67 -14.72 12.64 1.74
CA GLU A 67 -15.84 13.18 2.52
C GLU A 67 -16.06 12.43 3.84
N GLY A 68 -15.35 11.32 4.07
CA GLY A 68 -15.45 10.51 5.27
C GLY A 68 -16.57 9.46 5.23
N GLN A 69 -17.13 9.18 4.06
CA GLN A 69 -18.15 8.15 3.87
C GLN A 69 -17.49 6.81 3.54
N GLU A 70 -18.00 5.73 4.15
CA GLU A 70 -17.59 4.38 3.78
C GLU A 70 -18.23 4.02 2.43
N ILE A 71 -17.40 3.80 1.42
CA ILE A 71 -17.82 3.53 0.03
C ILE A 71 -17.62 2.08 -0.39
N ALA A 72 -16.76 1.34 0.32
CA ALA A 72 -16.57 -0.09 0.11
C ALA A 72 -16.07 -0.79 1.38
N ASN A 73 -16.23 -2.10 1.42
CA ASN A 73 -15.63 -2.97 2.42
C ASN A 73 -15.09 -4.23 1.73
N GLY A 74 -14.25 -4.98 2.42
CA GLY A 74 -13.74 -6.24 1.91
C GLY A 74 -13.24 -7.15 3.02
N GLN A 75 -13.19 -8.45 2.74
CA GLN A 75 -12.60 -9.44 3.64
C GLN A 75 -11.80 -10.46 2.84
N GLY A 76 -10.76 -11.00 3.43
CA GLY A 76 -9.93 -11.98 2.75
C GLY A 76 -8.74 -12.44 3.55
N GLN A 77 -7.72 -12.91 2.84
CA GLN A 77 -6.50 -13.45 3.41
C GLN A 77 -5.28 -12.78 2.80
N LEU A 78 -4.32 -12.46 3.65
CA LEU A 78 -3.03 -11.91 3.26
C LEU A 78 -1.94 -12.82 3.79
N THR A 79 -1.09 -13.31 2.89
CA THR A 79 0.15 -13.99 3.23
C THR A 79 1.31 -13.24 2.60
N VAL A 80 2.32 -12.95 3.41
CA VAL A 80 3.55 -12.29 3.00
C VAL A 80 4.70 -13.21 3.38
N GLU A 81 5.62 -13.43 2.44
CA GLU A 81 6.85 -14.20 2.67
C GLU A 81 8.03 -13.44 2.06
N LYS A 82 9.17 -13.46 2.75
CA LYS A 82 10.38 -12.81 2.27
C LYS A 82 11.27 -13.79 1.50
N PRO A 83 11.98 -13.30 0.47
CA PRO A 83 11.84 -11.98 -0.14
C PRO A 83 10.70 -11.91 -1.16
N ASN A 84 10.05 -10.74 -1.25
CA ASN A 84 9.21 -10.29 -2.37
C ASN A 84 7.98 -11.15 -2.71
N LYS A 85 7.55 -12.06 -1.83
CA LYS A 85 6.36 -12.90 -2.07
C LYS A 85 5.15 -12.39 -1.32
N VAL A 86 4.03 -12.28 -2.01
CA VAL A 86 2.74 -11.85 -1.45
C VAL A 86 1.63 -12.65 -2.10
N HIS A 87 0.65 -13.06 -1.30
CA HIS A 87 -0.63 -13.58 -1.76
C HIS A 87 -1.72 -12.86 -0.98
N TRP A 88 -2.36 -11.89 -1.63
CA TRP A 88 -3.49 -11.15 -1.11
C TRP A 88 -4.72 -11.56 -1.88
N HIS A 89 -5.61 -12.30 -1.22
CA HIS A 89 -6.85 -12.78 -1.78
C HIS A 89 -8.02 -12.10 -1.07
N THR A 90 -8.64 -11.16 -1.75
CA THR A 90 -9.93 -10.60 -1.33
C THR A 90 -11.01 -11.59 -1.75
N GLN A 91 -11.82 -12.05 -0.80
CA GLN A 91 -12.82 -13.11 -0.99
C GLN A 91 -14.24 -12.55 -1.07
N SER A 92 -14.48 -11.37 -0.48
CA SER A 92 -15.79 -10.73 -0.46
C SER A 92 -15.67 -9.21 -0.35
N PRO A 93 -16.68 -8.45 -0.83
CA PRO A 93 -17.82 -8.91 -1.62
C PRO A 93 -17.42 -9.32 -3.04
N ASP A 94 -16.41 -8.65 -3.60
CA ASP A 94 -15.89 -8.91 -4.93
C ASP A 94 -14.51 -9.58 -4.83
N GLU A 95 -14.37 -10.72 -5.48
CA GLU A 95 -13.14 -11.50 -5.43
C GLU A 95 -12.04 -10.81 -6.24
N THR A 96 -10.85 -10.65 -5.66
CA THR A 96 -9.65 -10.17 -6.36
C THR A 96 -8.41 -10.86 -5.79
N LEU A 97 -7.39 -11.00 -6.63
CA LEU A 97 -6.18 -11.73 -6.28
C LEU A 97 -4.94 -10.94 -6.69
N ILE A 98 -4.08 -10.61 -5.71
CA ILE A 98 -2.73 -10.09 -5.94
C ILE A 98 -1.75 -11.18 -5.54
N ILE A 99 -0.98 -11.67 -6.50
CA ILE A 99 0.08 -12.65 -6.27
C ILE A 99 1.40 -12.07 -6.71
N ALA A 100 2.42 -12.16 -5.87
CA ALA A 100 3.80 -11.88 -6.21
C ALA A 100 4.66 -13.11 -5.87
N ASN A 101 5.46 -13.57 -6.82
CA ASN A 101 6.36 -14.72 -6.65
C ASN A 101 7.80 -14.35 -6.31
N GLY A 102 8.09 -13.05 -6.24
CA GLY A 102 9.43 -12.50 -6.01
C GLY A 102 9.96 -11.65 -7.16
N GLU A 103 9.46 -11.88 -8.37
CA GLU A 103 9.88 -11.18 -9.59
C GLU A 103 8.69 -10.54 -10.32
N THR A 104 7.62 -11.32 -10.49
CA THR A 104 6.40 -10.90 -11.19
C THR A 104 5.27 -10.73 -10.18
N LEU A 105 4.43 -9.72 -10.42
CA LEU A 105 3.15 -9.56 -9.75
C LEU A 105 2.01 -9.71 -10.75
N TRP A 106 1.01 -10.48 -10.37
CA TRP A 106 -0.27 -10.61 -11.04
C TRP A 106 -1.36 -9.98 -10.20
N PHE A 107 -2.15 -9.10 -10.81
CA PHE A 107 -3.43 -8.67 -10.28
C PHE A 107 -4.52 -9.30 -11.14
N TYR A 108 -5.34 -10.16 -10.56
CA TYR A 108 -6.39 -10.90 -11.24
C TYR A 108 -7.76 -10.55 -10.67
N ASP A 109 -8.67 -10.19 -11.57
CA ASP A 109 -10.09 -9.99 -11.29
C ASP A 109 -10.89 -11.09 -12.04
N PRO A 110 -11.42 -12.10 -11.32
CA PRO A 110 -12.21 -13.17 -11.92
C PRO A 110 -13.56 -12.71 -12.48
N PHE A 111 -14.14 -11.61 -11.99
CA PHE A 111 -15.46 -11.16 -12.44
C PHE A 111 -15.43 -10.65 -13.87
N ILE A 112 -14.37 -9.92 -14.23
CA ILE A 112 -14.15 -9.44 -15.60
C ILE A 112 -13.18 -10.31 -16.41
N GLU A 113 -12.71 -11.42 -15.83
CA GLU A 113 -11.73 -12.33 -16.43
C GLU A 113 -10.49 -11.59 -16.94
N GLN A 114 -9.88 -10.72 -16.13
CA GLN A 114 -8.70 -9.95 -16.52
C GLN A 114 -7.54 -10.16 -15.55
N VAL A 115 -6.34 -10.33 -16.10
CA VAL A 115 -5.08 -10.29 -15.36
C VAL A 115 -4.22 -9.12 -15.84
N SER A 116 -3.68 -8.36 -14.90
CA SER A 116 -2.64 -7.36 -15.14
C SER A 116 -1.31 -7.84 -14.58
N ILE A 117 -0.23 -7.74 -15.37
CA ILE A 117 1.08 -8.29 -15.02
C ILE A 117 2.11 -7.17 -14.89
N TYR A 118 2.85 -7.15 -13.78
CA TYR A 118 3.84 -6.12 -13.47
C TYR A 118 5.17 -6.73 -13.05
N ASN A 119 6.27 -6.01 -13.29
CA ASN A 119 7.52 -6.28 -12.58
C ASN A 119 7.36 -5.79 -11.12
N PHE A 120 8.00 -6.46 -10.16
CA PHE A 120 7.86 -6.15 -8.72
C PHE A 120 8.06 -4.65 -8.41
N ASP A 121 9.09 -4.03 -8.98
CA ASP A 121 9.39 -2.60 -8.76
C ASP A 121 8.29 -1.67 -9.29
N GLN A 122 7.65 -2.01 -10.41
CA GLN A 122 6.53 -1.23 -10.95
C GLN A 122 5.29 -1.36 -10.07
N ALA A 123 5.06 -2.54 -9.48
CA ALA A 123 3.89 -2.79 -8.66
C ALA A 123 3.92 -2.04 -7.31
N LEU A 124 5.11 -1.68 -6.80
CA LEU A 124 5.25 -0.91 -5.56
C LEU A 124 4.52 0.44 -5.57
N ALA A 125 4.39 1.06 -6.74
CA ALA A 125 3.68 2.33 -6.89
C ALA A 125 2.18 2.22 -6.56
N ASN A 126 1.60 1.02 -6.75
CA ASN A 126 0.18 0.75 -6.58
C ASN A 126 -0.12 -0.11 -5.35
N THR A 127 0.85 -0.90 -4.86
CA THR A 127 0.66 -1.83 -3.74
C THR A 127 1.84 -1.74 -2.75
N PRO A 128 1.97 -0.66 -1.96
CA PRO A 128 3.12 -0.46 -1.08
C PRO A 128 3.24 -1.48 0.06
N ILE A 129 2.25 -2.35 0.28
CA ILE A 129 2.42 -3.50 1.18
C ILE A 129 3.57 -4.42 0.74
N LEU A 130 3.91 -4.43 -0.56
CA LEU A 130 5.04 -5.18 -1.10
C LEU A 130 6.37 -4.71 -0.50
N LEU A 131 6.46 -3.47 0.00
CA LEU A 131 7.64 -3.00 0.71
C LEU A 131 7.91 -3.82 2.00
N LEU A 132 6.87 -4.43 2.58
CA LEU A 132 6.98 -5.27 3.77
C LEU A 132 7.58 -6.66 3.46
N SER A 133 7.46 -7.13 2.22
CA SER A 133 8.01 -8.41 1.77
C SER A 133 9.45 -8.29 1.26
N SER A 134 9.93 -7.07 0.98
CA SER A 134 11.28 -6.85 0.45
C SER A 134 12.36 -6.75 1.53
N ASN A 135 13.54 -7.25 1.16
CA ASN A 135 14.79 -7.07 1.89
C ASN A 135 15.73 -6.07 1.20
N ASP A 136 15.31 -5.45 0.08
CA ASP A 136 16.13 -4.49 -0.65
C ASP A 136 15.98 -3.08 -0.05
N ASP A 137 17.03 -2.63 0.66
CA ASP A 137 17.13 -1.29 1.22
C ASP A 137 17.02 -0.17 0.17
N LYS A 138 17.30 -0.45 -1.10
CA LYS A 138 17.18 0.55 -2.18
C LYS A 138 15.74 0.98 -2.41
N LEU A 139 14.79 0.07 -2.24
CA LEU A 139 13.36 0.37 -2.41
C LEU A 139 12.90 1.41 -1.38
N TRP A 140 13.53 1.44 -0.21
CA TRP A 140 13.26 2.42 0.84
C TRP A 140 13.78 3.83 0.56
N GLN A 141 14.59 4.04 -0.48
CA GLN A 141 15.11 5.37 -0.84
C GLN A 141 14.00 6.29 -1.37
N GLY A 142 12.96 5.73 -1.99
CA GLY A 142 11.79 6.47 -2.48
C GLY A 142 10.80 6.89 -1.40
N TYR A 143 11.07 6.60 -0.12
CA TYR A 143 10.14 6.82 0.98
C TYR A 143 10.79 7.55 2.15
N ARG A 144 10.01 8.37 2.86
CA ARG A 144 10.34 8.82 4.22
C ARG A 144 9.51 8.05 5.24
N VAL A 145 10.08 7.82 6.41
CA VAL A 145 9.37 7.15 7.51
C VAL A 145 9.25 8.11 8.69
N LEU A 146 8.03 8.21 9.19
CA LEU A 146 7.65 8.95 10.39
C LEU A 146 7.15 7.97 11.45
N GLN A 147 7.31 8.33 12.72
CA GLN A 147 6.72 7.59 13.82
C GLN A 147 5.66 8.44 14.49
N VAL A 148 4.44 7.89 14.60
CA VAL A 148 3.30 8.54 15.24
C VAL A 148 2.76 7.59 16.29
N GLN A 149 3.03 7.88 17.56
CA GLN A 149 2.67 6.99 18.69
C GLN A 149 3.23 5.56 18.47
N SER A 150 2.36 4.54 18.44
CA SER A 150 2.70 3.14 18.17
C SER A 150 2.65 2.75 16.68
N SER A 151 2.52 3.73 15.79
CA SER A 151 2.47 3.52 14.34
C SER A 151 3.71 4.06 13.64
N PHE A 152 4.03 3.46 12.50
CA PHE A 152 4.98 3.99 11.54
C PHE A 152 4.24 4.41 10.28
N VAL A 153 4.54 5.58 9.74
CA VAL A 153 3.96 6.08 8.48
C VAL A 153 5.08 6.11 7.44
N ILE A 154 4.88 5.36 6.36
CA ILE A 154 5.78 5.29 5.20
C ILE A 154 5.16 6.19 4.13
N GLU A 155 5.76 7.34 3.87
CA GLU A 155 5.28 8.31 2.89
C GLU A 155 6.12 8.24 1.63
N SER A 156 5.47 8.19 0.47
CA SER A 156 6.13 8.26 -0.83
C SER A 156 6.76 9.64 -1.04
N LEU A 157 7.99 9.68 -1.55
CA LEU A 157 8.64 10.90 -2.01
C LEU A 157 8.26 11.26 -3.45
N ASP A 158 7.60 10.36 -4.17
CA ASP A 158 7.09 10.62 -5.52
C ASP A 158 5.74 11.36 -5.46
N GLU A 159 5.75 12.61 -5.94
CA GLU A 159 4.56 13.45 -6.03
C GLU A 159 3.50 12.88 -6.99
N GLN A 160 3.87 12.02 -7.92
CA GLN A 160 2.96 11.36 -8.87
C GLN A 160 2.49 9.99 -8.38
N ALA A 161 2.94 9.52 -7.20
CA ALA A 161 2.49 8.26 -6.64
C ALA A 161 0.98 8.26 -6.39
N HIS A 162 0.31 7.18 -6.78
CA HIS A 162 -1.12 7.00 -6.53
C HIS A 162 -1.36 6.73 -5.04
N VAL A 163 -0.50 5.91 -4.42
CA VAL A 163 -0.47 5.77 -2.96
C VAL A 163 0.49 6.80 -2.37
N LYS A 164 -0.03 7.66 -1.50
CA LYS A 164 0.74 8.71 -0.81
C LYS A 164 1.42 8.20 0.45
N ALA A 165 0.73 7.37 1.23
CA ALA A 165 1.29 6.84 2.45
C ALA A 165 0.72 5.45 2.81
N LEU A 166 1.55 4.66 3.49
CA LEU A 166 1.17 3.43 4.16
C LEU A 166 1.50 3.57 5.65
N GLN A 167 0.48 3.54 6.50
CA GLN A 167 0.64 3.48 7.95
C GLN A 167 0.56 2.04 8.44
N LEU A 168 1.51 1.66 9.28
CA LEU A 168 1.60 0.38 9.95
C LEU A 168 1.37 0.59 11.44
N LYS A 169 0.32 -0.02 11.99
CA LYS A 169 0.01 0.02 13.42
C LYS A 169 0.42 -1.27 14.08
N PHE A 170 1.14 -1.16 15.19
CA PHE A 170 1.58 -2.31 15.98
C PHE A 170 0.89 -2.32 17.35
N VAL A 171 0.49 -3.52 17.79
CA VAL A 171 -0.04 -3.80 19.13
C VAL A 171 0.76 -4.97 19.72
N ASN A 172 1.36 -4.80 20.90
CA ASN A 172 2.24 -5.80 21.54
C ASN A 172 3.30 -6.36 20.58
N ASP A 173 3.94 -5.45 19.85
CA ASP A 173 4.94 -5.73 18.81
C ASP A 173 4.47 -6.50 17.56
N LYS A 174 3.20 -6.86 17.46
CA LYS A 174 2.60 -7.51 16.28
C LYS A 174 1.94 -6.48 15.37
N LEU A 175 2.03 -6.71 14.07
CA LEU A 175 1.31 -5.92 13.08
C LEU A 175 -0.20 -6.17 13.25
N ASP A 176 -0.97 -5.11 13.43
CA ASP A 176 -2.39 -5.16 13.80
C ASP A 176 -3.27 -4.52 12.72
N GLN A 177 -2.81 -3.40 12.16
CA GLN A 177 -3.56 -2.65 11.16
C GLN A 177 -2.64 -2.04 10.11
N LEU A 178 -3.13 -1.99 8.88
CA LEU A 178 -2.57 -1.22 7.78
C LEU A 178 -3.55 -0.12 7.41
N VAL A 179 -3.06 1.08 7.10
CA VAL A 179 -3.88 2.15 6.56
C VAL A 179 -3.19 2.71 5.32
N ILE A 180 -3.89 2.70 4.20
CA ILE A 180 -3.40 3.21 2.91
C ILE A 180 -4.08 4.54 2.64
N PHE A 181 -3.28 5.57 2.33
CA PHE A 181 -3.74 6.89 1.93
C PHE A 181 -3.38 7.11 0.47
N ASP A 182 -4.36 7.38 -0.38
CA ASP A 182 -4.13 7.61 -1.81
C ASP A 182 -4.16 9.10 -2.20
N ALA A 183 -3.82 9.38 -3.45
CA ALA A 183 -3.74 10.73 -4.01
C ALA A 183 -5.11 11.40 -4.19
N THR A 184 -6.20 10.64 -4.10
CA THR A 184 -7.58 11.12 -4.28
C THR A 184 -8.21 11.55 -2.95
N GLY A 185 -7.55 11.25 -1.82
CA GLY A 185 -8.06 11.46 -0.47
C GLY A 185 -8.77 10.23 0.11
N GLN A 186 -8.79 9.11 -0.62
CA GLN A 186 -9.35 7.86 -0.13
C GLN A 186 -8.42 7.22 0.91
N ILE A 187 -9.04 6.61 1.91
CA ILE A 187 -8.40 5.90 3.01
C ILE A 187 -8.88 4.45 2.99
N SER A 188 -7.96 3.50 2.88
CA SER A 188 -8.26 2.07 3.08
C SER A 188 -7.71 1.60 4.43
N GLU A 189 -8.61 1.31 5.37
CA GLU A 189 -8.29 0.75 6.68
C GLU A 189 -8.38 -0.78 6.62
N ILE A 190 -7.29 -1.48 6.93
CA ILE A 190 -7.21 -2.95 6.87
C ILE A 190 -6.81 -3.46 8.24
N SER A 191 -7.74 -4.14 8.91
CA SER A 191 -7.52 -4.79 10.21
C SER A 191 -7.06 -6.22 9.98
N LEU A 192 -6.00 -6.65 10.69
CA LEU A 192 -5.40 -7.96 10.49
C LEU A 192 -5.62 -8.86 11.70
N THR A 193 -6.04 -10.10 11.45
CA THR A 193 -6.09 -11.17 12.44
C THR A 193 -5.01 -12.19 12.10
N MET A 194 -3.90 -12.15 12.86
CA MET A 194 -2.74 -13.02 12.62
C MET A 194 -3.10 -14.50 12.73
N LYS A 195 -2.56 -15.30 11.81
CA LYS A 195 -2.70 -16.76 11.76
C LYS A 195 -1.34 -17.44 11.91
N ALA A 196 -1.38 -18.74 12.20
CA ALA A 196 -0.21 -19.56 12.05
C ALA A 196 0.25 -19.52 10.58
N SER A 197 1.57 -19.51 10.37
CA SER A 197 2.15 -19.49 9.03
C SER A 197 1.93 -20.86 8.38
N ASP A 198 0.97 -20.94 7.47
CA ASP A 198 0.70 -22.12 6.64
C ASP A 198 1.02 -21.83 5.16
N SER A 199 2.09 -21.05 4.89
CA SER A 199 2.51 -20.78 3.52
C SER A 199 3.06 -22.06 2.87
N THR A 200 2.33 -22.60 1.90
CA THR A 200 2.90 -23.57 0.96
C THR A 200 3.46 -22.80 -0.23
N PRO A 201 4.63 -23.17 -0.77
CA PRO A 201 5.26 -22.42 -1.87
C PRO A 201 4.34 -22.19 -3.08
N SER A 202 3.38 -23.09 -3.32
CA SER A 202 2.43 -23.04 -4.42
C SER A 202 1.47 -21.84 -4.38
N ILE A 203 1.22 -21.23 -3.22
CA ILE A 203 0.28 -20.08 -3.15
C ILE A 203 0.85 -18.83 -3.81
N PHE A 204 2.17 -18.77 -4.02
CA PHE A 204 2.81 -17.60 -4.63
C PHE A 204 2.97 -17.74 -6.15
N GLU A 205 2.56 -18.87 -6.71
CA GLU A 205 2.54 -19.08 -8.15
C GLU A 205 1.14 -18.82 -8.70
N PHE A 206 1.05 -18.24 -9.90
CA PHE A 206 -0.22 -17.97 -10.56
C PHE A 206 -0.25 -18.57 -11.96
N GLU A 207 -1.21 -19.45 -12.18
CA GLU A 207 -1.56 -19.95 -13.51
C GLU A 207 -2.72 -19.12 -14.05
N ILE A 208 -2.49 -18.40 -15.14
CA ILE A 208 -3.52 -17.57 -15.77
C ILE A 208 -4.65 -18.48 -16.30
N PRO A 209 -5.90 -18.31 -15.84
CA PRO A 209 -7.01 -19.13 -16.32
C PRO A 209 -7.23 -18.99 -17.83
N GLN A 210 -7.73 -20.06 -18.45
CA GLN A 210 -8.03 -20.03 -19.87
C GLN A 210 -9.11 -19.00 -20.18
N GLY A 211 -8.89 -18.17 -21.20
CA GLY A 211 -9.84 -17.14 -21.63
C GLY A 211 -9.64 -15.78 -20.98
N THR A 212 -8.80 -15.67 -19.95
CA THR A 212 -8.48 -14.41 -19.28
C THR A 212 -7.83 -13.40 -20.23
N HIS A 213 -8.31 -12.17 -20.21
CA HIS A 213 -7.68 -11.03 -20.88
C HIS A 213 -6.38 -10.66 -20.17
N ILE A 214 -5.28 -10.59 -20.93
CA ILE A 214 -3.96 -10.29 -20.39
C ILE A 214 -3.58 -8.84 -20.71
N ASP A 215 -3.33 -8.07 -19.66
CA ASP A 215 -2.76 -6.73 -19.70
C ASP A 215 -1.32 -6.76 -19.14
N ASP A 216 -0.33 -6.99 -19.99
CA ASP A 216 1.08 -7.06 -19.58
C ASP A 216 1.73 -5.66 -19.58
N GLN A 217 2.08 -5.17 -18.38
CA GLN A 217 2.67 -3.87 -18.14
C GLN A 217 4.20 -3.92 -18.05
N ARG A 218 4.79 -5.11 -18.18
CA ARG A 218 6.25 -5.28 -18.20
C ARG A 218 6.80 -4.78 -19.54
N GLN A 219 7.78 -3.89 -19.49
CA GLN A 219 8.49 -3.36 -20.66
C GLN A 219 9.83 -4.05 -20.85
#